data_AF-A0A174C2X5-F1
#
_entry.id   AF-A0A174C2X5-F1
#
_cell.length_a   1.000
_cell.length_b   1.000
_cell.length_c   1.000
_cell.angle_alpha   90.00
_cell.angle_beta   90.00
_cell.angle_gamma   90.00
#
_symmetry.space_group_name_H-M   'P 1'
#
loop_
_entity.id
_entity.type
_entity.pdbx_description
1 polymer ?
#
loop_
_entity_poly.entity_id
_entity_poly.type
_entity_poly.pdbx_seq_one_letter_code
_entity_poly.pdbx_strand_id
1 'polypeptide(L)'
;MNTEDMLKELASLLNSFFIHPKFLEELRTLLKTDLKGKESIFFKILTTQLSNIKNFGSKIYTIDSNEILQGADGHYYSIHLQKSQFNVRLIVYINDENIPYFLCAFNERSGKNRTNYSTYTTVMKERINYFLGDDNYE
;
A
#
# COMPACT_ATOMS: atom_id res chain seq x y z
N MET A 1 1.54 -0.46 -24.99
CA MET A 1 2.60 -0.33 -23.98
C MET A 1 3.27 -1.68 -23.86
N ASN A 2 4.57 -1.78 -24.14
CA ASN A 2 5.30 -3.03 -23.94
C ASN A 2 5.67 -3.17 -22.45
N THR A 3 6.09 -4.36 -22.02
CA THR A 3 6.42 -4.63 -20.60
C THR A 3 7.54 -3.76 -20.05
N GLU A 4 8.50 -3.37 -20.89
CA GLU A 4 9.65 -2.56 -20.48
C GLU A 4 9.24 -1.12 -20.12
N ASP A 5 8.36 -0.52 -20.92
CA ASP A 5 7.82 0.82 -20.66
C ASP A 5 7.01 0.84 -19.35
N MET A 6 6.21 -0.21 -19.09
CA MET A 6 5.45 -0.33 -17.83
C MET A 6 6.37 -0.38 -16.60
N LEU A 7 7.48 -1.11 -16.71
CA LEU A 7 8.43 -1.26 -15.62
C LEU A 7 9.19 0.03 -15.34
N LYS A 8 9.55 0.79 -16.38
CA LYS A 8 10.19 2.11 -16.24
C LYS A 8 9.25 3.11 -15.57
N GLU A 9 7.98 3.14 -15.99
CA GLU A 9 6.96 4.01 -15.38
C GLU A 9 6.76 3.66 -13.90
N LEU A 10 6.64 2.38 -13.59
CA LEU A 10 6.46 1.92 -12.22
C LEU A 10 7.68 2.24 -11.34
N ALA A 11 8.90 2.01 -11.84
CA ALA A 11 10.12 2.34 -11.10
C ALA A 11 10.21 3.85 -10.81
N SER A 12 9.87 4.69 -11.79
CA SER A 12 9.83 6.14 -11.62
C SER A 12 8.80 6.57 -10.56
N LEU A 13 7.60 5.98 -10.58
CA LEU A 13 6.57 6.26 -9.59
C LEU A 13 6.99 5.80 -8.19
N LEU A 14 7.50 4.59 -8.05
CA LEU A 14 7.92 4.05 -6.76
C LEU A 14 9.11 4.82 -6.16
N ASN A 15 10.03 5.33 -6.98
CA ASN A 15 11.14 6.16 -6.51
C ASN A 15 10.70 7.50 -5.91
N SER A 16 9.45 7.94 -6.16
CA SER A 16 8.91 9.17 -5.56
C SER A 16 8.28 8.97 -4.18
N PHE A 17 8.29 7.73 -3.66
CA PHE A 17 7.65 7.38 -2.40
C PHE A 17 8.63 6.79 -1.39
N PHE A 18 8.30 6.96 -0.11
CA PHE A 18 8.97 6.23 0.96
C PHE A 18 8.39 4.83 1.04
N ILE A 19 9.24 3.81 0.84
CA ILE A 19 8.78 2.42 0.77
C ILE A 19 9.55 1.57 1.77
N HIS A 20 8.82 0.90 2.67
CA HIS A 20 9.45 0.08 3.68
C HIS A 20 10.03 -1.18 3.01
N PRO A 21 11.23 -1.67 3.36
CA PRO A 21 11.81 -2.85 2.71
C PRO A 21 10.89 -4.09 2.72
N LYS A 22 10.16 -4.31 3.83
CA LYS A 22 9.17 -5.39 3.94
C LYS A 22 7.97 -5.24 2.99
N PHE A 23 7.55 -4.02 2.68
CA PHE A 23 6.52 -3.79 1.67
C PHE A 23 6.95 -4.34 0.31
N LEU A 24 8.21 -4.11 -0.09
CA LEU A 24 8.73 -4.61 -1.37
C LEU A 24 8.85 -6.14 -1.38
N GLU A 25 9.29 -6.75 -0.28
CA GLU A 25 9.33 -8.21 -0.14
C GLU A 25 7.94 -8.83 -0.29
N GLU A 26 6.94 -8.23 0.35
CA GLU A 26 5.54 -8.66 0.29
C GLU A 26 4.96 -8.50 -1.11
N LEU A 27 5.14 -7.33 -1.73
CA LEU A 27 4.70 -7.09 -3.11
C LEU A 27 5.36 -8.06 -4.09
N ARG A 28 6.66 -8.32 -3.94
CA ARG A 28 7.39 -9.32 -4.75
C ARG A 28 6.83 -10.72 -4.55
N THR A 29 6.43 -11.06 -3.33
CA THR A 29 5.82 -12.36 -3.03
C THR A 29 4.47 -12.47 -3.72
N LEU A 30 3.59 -11.46 -3.58
CA LEU A 30 2.28 -11.41 -4.24
C LEU A 30 2.40 -11.56 -5.76
N LEU A 31 3.38 -10.89 -6.38
CA LEU A 31 3.66 -10.98 -7.81
C LEU A 31 4.05 -12.41 -8.26
N LYS A 32 4.75 -13.16 -7.40
CA LYS A 32 5.14 -14.55 -7.70
C LYS A 32 4.04 -15.57 -7.41
N THR A 33 3.11 -15.24 -6.52
CA THR A 33 2.05 -16.14 -6.05
C THR A 33 0.69 -15.72 -6.57
N ASP A 34 0.00 -14.84 -5.85
CA ASP A 34 -1.42 -14.52 -6.01
C ASP A 34 -1.73 -13.80 -7.33
N LEU A 35 -0.76 -13.05 -7.84
CA LEU A 35 -0.85 -12.22 -9.03
C LEU A 35 -0.18 -12.84 -10.26
N LYS A 36 0.33 -14.08 -10.17
CA LYS A 36 0.97 -14.76 -11.30
C LYS A 36 -0.02 -14.89 -12.47
N GLY A 37 0.38 -14.39 -13.64
CA GLY A 37 -0.46 -14.33 -14.85
C GLY A 37 -1.49 -13.19 -14.87
N LYS A 38 -1.48 -12.30 -13.87
CA LYS A 38 -2.40 -11.15 -13.70
C LYS A 38 -1.63 -9.83 -13.60
N GLU A 39 -0.33 -9.85 -13.83
CA GLU A 39 0.61 -8.76 -13.53
C GLU A 39 0.25 -7.50 -14.32
N SER A 40 -0.11 -7.62 -15.61
CA SER A 40 -0.46 -6.45 -16.43
C SER A 40 -1.70 -5.71 -15.90
N ILE A 41 -2.74 -6.45 -15.50
CA ILE A 41 -3.97 -5.85 -14.94
C ILE A 41 -3.66 -5.24 -13.57
N PHE A 42 -2.91 -5.95 -12.74
CA PHE A 42 -2.46 -5.45 -11.44
C PHE A 42 -1.66 -4.15 -11.58
N PHE A 43 -0.66 -4.12 -12.47
CA PHE A 43 0.17 -2.94 -12.69
C PHE A 43 -0.63 -1.73 -13.14
N LYS A 44 -1.60 -1.92 -14.04
CA LYS A 44 -2.48 -0.81 -14.46
C LYS A 44 -3.21 -0.18 -13.27
N ILE A 45 -3.74 -1.00 -12.37
CA ILE A 45 -4.47 -0.52 -11.18
C ILE A 45 -3.51 0.10 -10.17
N LEU A 46 -2.34 -0.53 -9.95
CA LEU A 46 -1.32 0.01 -9.07
C LEU A 46 -0.89 1.41 -9.53
N THR A 47 -0.56 1.59 -10.81
CA THR A 47 -0.20 2.90 -11.38
C THR A 47 -1.30 3.94 -11.16
N THR A 48 -2.57 3.59 -11.36
CA THR A 48 -3.70 4.49 -11.07
C THR A 48 -3.75 4.87 -9.60
N GLN A 49 -3.63 3.91 -8.68
CA GLN A 49 -3.68 4.20 -7.24
C GLN A 49 -2.47 5.03 -6.77
N LEU A 50 -1.27 4.76 -7.29
CA LEU A 50 -0.08 5.57 -7.00
C LEU A 50 -0.26 7.02 -7.46
N SER A 51 -0.85 7.23 -8.64
CA SER A 51 -1.20 8.57 -9.13
C SER A 51 -2.24 9.25 -8.24
N ASN A 52 -3.28 8.52 -7.83
CA ASN A 52 -4.30 9.05 -6.91
C ASN A 52 -3.69 9.46 -5.57
N ILE A 53 -2.82 8.63 -4.97
CA ILE A 53 -2.14 8.97 -3.71
C ILE A 53 -1.36 10.27 -3.86
N LYS A 54 -0.62 10.43 -4.97
CA LYS A 54 0.15 11.65 -5.25
C LYS A 54 -0.74 12.90 -5.41
N ASN A 55 -1.91 12.76 -6.02
CA ASN A 55 -2.79 13.89 -6.33
C ASN A 55 -3.71 14.27 -5.17
N PHE A 56 -4.13 13.31 -4.35
CA PHE A 56 -5.13 13.51 -3.30
C PHE A 56 -4.57 13.46 -1.88
N GLY A 57 -3.38 12.89 -1.67
CA GLY A 57 -2.76 12.77 -0.35
C GLY A 57 -3.71 12.13 0.67
N SER A 58 -3.87 12.76 1.83
CA SER A 58 -4.77 12.35 2.90
C SER A 58 -6.25 12.25 2.48
N LYS A 59 -6.67 12.86 1.36
CA LYS A 59 -8.04 12.71 0.83
C LYS A 59 -8.23 11.43 0.01
N ILE A 60 -7.22 10.57 -0.10
CA ILE A 60 -7.27 9.34 -0.89
C ILE A 60 -8.41 8.39 -0.49
N TYR A 61 -8.87 8.43 0.77
CA TYR A 61 -10.02 7.66 1.25
C TYR A 61 -11.34 8.03 0.58
N THR A 62 -11.42 9.19 -0.08
CA THR A 62 -12.61 9.61 -0.84
C THR A 62 -12.63 9.01 -2.25
N ILE A 63 -11.56 8.33 -2.64
CA ILE A 63 -11.36 7.78 -3.98
C ILE A 63 -11.57 6.26 -3.96
N ASP A 64 -12.33 5.78 -4.95
CA ASP A 64 -12.65 4.37 -5.13
C ASP A 64 -13.26 3.72 -3.86
N SER A 65 -12.64 2.66 -3.36
CA SER A 65 -13.04 1.95 -2.15
C SER A 65 -12.00 2.07 -1.05
N ASN A 66 -11.05 3.00 -1.17
CA ASN A 66 -10.01 3.21 -0.18
C ASN A 66 -10.62 3.65 1.15
N GLU A 67 -10.00 3.29 2.26
CA GLU A 67 -10.55 3.56 3.58
C GLU A 67 -9.49 4.03 4.57
N ILE A 68 -9.94 4.82 5.55
CA ILE A 68 -9.14 5.17 6.73
C ILE A 68 -9.23 4.00 7.70
N LEU A 69 -8.08 3.48 8.13
CA LEU A 69 -8.02 2.44 9.14
C LEU A 69 -8.40 3.00 10.51
N GLN A 70 -9.51 2.51 11.06
CA GLN A 70 -10.01 2.89 12.37
C GLN A 70 -9.13 2.31 13.49
N GLY A 71 -9.03 3.02 14.61
CA GLY A 71 -8.25 2.56 15.79
C GLY A 71 -6.76 2.94 15.75
N ALA A 72 -6.38 3.89 14.90
CA ALA A 72 -5.06 4.53 14.88
C ALA A 72 -5.22 6.06 15.00
N ASP A 73 -4.18 6.82 14.64
CA ASP A 73 -4.11 8.29 14.69
C ASP A 73 -4.82 9.00 13.52
N GLY A 74 -5.46 8.26 12.62
CA GLY A 74 -6.16 8.81 11.44
C GLY A 74 -5.28 8.98 10.20
N HIS A 75 -4.00 8.60 10.26
CA HIS A 75 -3.06 8.73 9.14
C HIS A 75 -2.82 7.45 8.37
N TYR A 76 -3.47 6.35 8.74
CA TYR A 76 -3.32 5.05 8.10
C TYR A 76 -4.47 4.79 7.13
N TYR A 77 -4.11 4.46 5.89
CA TYR A 77 -5.03 4.22 4.79
C TYR A 77 -4.85 2.82 4.25
N SER A 78 -5.97 2.17 3.94
CA SER A 78 -6.01 0.91 3.20
C SER A 78 -6.40 1.21 1.76
N ILE A 79 -5.47 0.95 0.84
CA ILE A 79 -5.61 1.21 -0.59
C ILE A 79 -5.98 -0.08 -1.30
N HIS A 80 -7.08 -0.04 -2.06
CA HIS A 80 -7.74 -1.22 -2.59
C HIS A 80 -7.32 -1.47 -4.04
N LEU A 81 -6.62 -2.58 -4.28
CA LEU A 81 -6.26 -3.06 -5.61
C LEU A 81 -7.07 -4.33 -5.87
N GLN A 82 -8.30 -4.17 -6.35
CA GLN A 82 -9.25 -5.27 -6.46
C GLN A 82 -9.76 -5.49 -7.89
N LYS A 83 -9.78 -6.77 -8.29
CA LYS A 83 -10.54 -7.30 -9.43
C LYS A 83 -11.14 -8.66 -9.06
N SER A 84 -11.98 -9.21 -9.92
CA SER A 84 -12.57 -10.54 -9.70
C SER A 84 -11.54 -11.65 -9.41
N GLN A 85 -10.30 -11.49 -9.88
CA GLN A 85 -9.24 -12.49 -9.78
C GLN A 85 -8.26 -12.25 -8.61
N PHE A 86 -8.27 -11.10 -7.95
CA PHE A 86 -7.37 -10.78 -6.83
C PHE A 86 -7.93 -9.64 -5.97
N ASN A 87 -7.58 -9.63 -4.68
CA ASN A 87 -7.98 -8.59 -3.75
C ASN A 87 -6.77 -8.16 -2.91
N VAL A 88 -5.97 -7.22 -3.43
CA VAL A 88 -4.76 -6.76 -2.75
C VAL A 88 -5.04 -5.48 -1.98
N ARG A 89 -4.49 -5.40 -0.76
CA ARG A 89 -4.47 -4.20 0.07
C ARG A 89 -3.05 -3.67 0.16
N LEU A 90 -2.90 -2.36 0.01
CA LEU A 90 -1.68 -1.66 0.42
C LEU A 90 -1.99 -0.83 1.64
N ILE A 91 -1.17 -0.93 2.68
CA ILE A 91 -1.24 -0.02 3.81
C ILE A 91 -0.26 1.11 3.57
N VAL A 92 -0.78 2.33 3.62
CA VAL A 92 -0.03 3.57 3.45
C VAL A 92 -0.28 4.47 4.64
N TYR A 93 0.78 4.98 5.26
CA TYR A 93 0.69 6.10 6.19
C TYR A 93 0.88 7.39 5.41
N ILE A 94 0.02 8.38 5.62
CA ILE A 94 0.14 9.70 4.97
C ILE A 94 0.16 10.76 6.07
N ASN A 95 1.29 11.45 6.20
CA ASN A 95 1.45 12.50 7.22
C ASN A 95 0.65 13.77 6.86
N ASP A 96 0.67 14.76 7.75
CA ASP A 96 -0.02 16.04 7.55
C ASP A 96 0.48 16.82 6.32
N GLU A 97 1.72 16.58 5.89
CA GLU A 97 2.31 17.17 4.69
C GLU A 97 1.93 16.42 3.39
N ASN A 98 1.03 15.43 3.48
CA ASN A 98 0.64 14.54 2.39
C ASN A 98 1.78 13.69 1.82
N ILE A 99 2.82 13.43 2.62
CA ILE A 99 3.92 12.53 2.26
C ILE A 99 3.48 11.10 2.57
N PRO A 100 3.44 10.20 1.56
CA PRO A 100 3.02 8.82 1.75
C PRO A 100 4.21 7.89 2.05
N TYR A 101 3.97 6.97 2.98
CA TYR A 101 4.90 5.92 3.42
C TYR A 101 4.22 4.56 3.24
N PHE A 102 4.75 3.74 2.34
CA PHE A 102 4.21 2.43 2.02
C PHE A 102 4.73 1.40 3.03
N LEU A 103 3.81 0.85 3.82
CA LEU A 103 4.15 0.03 4.98
C LEU A 103 3.98 -1.46 4.69
N CYS A 104 2.80 -1.87 4.20
CA CYS A 104 2.49 -3.30 3.98
C CYS A 104 1.75 -3.54 2.66
N ALA A 105 1.94 -4.73 2.08
CA ALA A 105 1.15 -5.23 0.95
C ALA A 105 0.67 -6.66 1.22
N PHE A 106 -0.60 -6.97 0.98
CA PHE A 106 -1.10 -8.33 1.18
C PHE A 106 -2.35 -8.65 0.34
N ASN A 107 -2.59 -9.94 0.11
CA ASN A 107 -3.84 -10.42 -0.48
C ASN A 107 -4.88 -10.60 0.65
N GLU A 108 -5.98 -9.88 0.57
CA GLU A 108 -7.11 -9.97 1.49
C GLU A 108 -8.00 -11.16 1.08
N ARG A 109 -7.86 -12.25 1.83
CA ARG A 109 -8.65 -13.47 1.65
C ARG A 109 -10.05 -13.29 2.21
N SER A 110 -11.08 -13.63 1.43
CA SER A 110 -12.47 -13.63 1.88
C SER A 110 -12.73 -14.74 2.91
N GLY A 111 -13.23 -14.41 4.10
CA GLY A 111 -13.62 -15.38 5.14
C GLY A 111 -13.91 -14.75 6.52
N LYS A 112 -14.73 -15.41 7.35
CA LYS A 112 -15.23 -14.93 8.66
C LYS A 112 -14.15 -14.67 9.73
N ASN A 113 -12.93 -15.17 9.55
CA ASN A 113 -11.79 -14.76 10.35
C ASN A 113 -11.27 -13.44 9.81
N ARG A 114 -12.09 -12.40 10.06
CA ARG A 114 -11.77 -10.99 9.83
C ARG A 114 -10.34 -10.75 10.24
N THR A 115 -9.57 -10.18 9.31
CA THR A 115 -8.35 -9.42 9.54
C THR A 115 -8.42 -8.86 10.95
N ASN A 116 -7.75 -9.51 11.90
CA ASN A 116 -7.72 -8.99 13.26
C ASN A 116 -6.75 -7.82 13.15
N TYR A 117 -7.30 -6.65 12.81
CA TYR A 117 -6.52 -5.46 12.46
C TYR A 117 -5.55 -5.10 13.60
N SER A 118 -5.81 -5.55 14.83
CA SER A 118 -4.89 -5.50 15.97
C SER A 118 -3.47 -6.00 15.67
N THR A 119 -3.32 -7.14 14.97
CA THR A 119 -2.00 -7.64 14.57
C THR A 119 -1.35 -6.75 13.52
N TYR A 120 -2.15 -6.18 12.61
CA TYR A 120 -1.66 -5.21 11.64
C TYR A 120 -1.28 -3.89 12.30
N THR A 121 -2.01 -3.43 13.32
CA THR A 121 -1.75 -2.14 13.98
C THR A 121 -0.35 -2.08 14.56
N THR A 122 0.12 -3.14 15.21
CA THR A 122 1.49 -3.21 15.74
C THR A 122 2.52 -3.16 14.61
N VAL A 123 2.34 -3.96 13.56
CA VAL A 123 3.27 -4.03 12.42
C VAL A 123 3.33 -2.68 11.69
N MET A 124 2.19 -2.02 11.49
CA MET A 124 2.14 -0.73 10.80
C MET A 124 2.83 0.37 11.62
N LYS A 125 2.65 0.38 12.95
CA LYS A 125 3.35 1.31 13.85
C LYS A 125 4.85 1.10 13.85
N GLU A 126 5.30 -0.15 13.97
CA GLU A 126 6.73 -0.48 13.89
C GLU A 126 7.35 -0.01 12.56
N ARG A 127 6.65 -0.24 11.44
CA ARG A 127 7.14 0.13 10.11
C ARG A 127 7.12 1.63 9.85
N ILE A 128 6.24 2.42 10.47
CA ILE A 128 6.34 3.88 10.34
C ILE A 128 7.48 4.44 11.21
N ASN A 129 7.73 3.86 12.39
CA ASN A 129 8.86 4.26 13.24
C ASN A 129 10.20 4.08 12.54
N TYR A 130 10.33 3.08 11.66
CA TYR A 130 11.49 2.93 10.77
C TYR A 130 11.81 4.20 9.96
N PHE A 131 10.81 4.98 9.58
CA PHE A 131 10.98 6.21 8.81
C PHE A 131 11.10 7.46 9.67
N LEU A 132 10.27 7.57 10.70
CA LEU A 132 10.18 8.78 11.51
C LEU A 132 11.30 8.86 12.55
N GLY A 133 12.02 7.76 12.79
CA GLY A 133 12.95 7.65 13.91
C GLY A 133 12.18 7.47 15.21
N ASP A 134 12.70 6.65 16.12
CA ASP A 134 12.20 6.65 17.50
C ASP A 134 12.59 7.99 18.16
N ASP A 135 11.66 8.95 18.21
CA ASP A 135 11.72 10.07 19.16
C ASP A 135 11.38 9.57 20.59
N ASN A 136 11.92 8.42 20.99
CA ASN A 136 11.72 7.86 22.33
C ASN A 136 13.03 7.36 22.91
N TYR A 137 13.93 8.28 23.23
CA TYR A 137 14.82 8.21 24.40
C TYR A 137 15.22 9.65 24.80
N GLU A 138 14.38 10.30 25.62
CA GLU A 138 14.87 11.09 26.75
C GLU A 138 14.93 10.20 28.00
#